data_AF-A0A7K3B1R4-F1
#
_entry.id   AF-A0A7K3B1R4-F1
#
_cell.length_a   1.000
_cell.length_b   1.000
_cell.length_c   1.000
_cell.angle_alpha   90.00
_cell.angle_beta   90.00
_cell.angle_gamma   90.00
#
_symmetry.space_group_name_H-M   'P 1'
#
loop_
_entity.id
_entity.type
_entity.pdbx_description
1 polymer ?
#
loop_
_entity_poly.entity_id
_entity_poly.type
_entity_poly.pdbx_seq_one_letter_code
_entity_poly.pdbx_strand_id
1 'polypeptide(L)'
;MDSVTHHITAAGPDGTELEVLYGYADRQRRMLECRHCAWREQITWGGARDKALAHLSQAHGATGAPAMAADGRTLGTTVWAVLACFAVAAAILLWAVSR
;
A
#
# COMPACT_ATOMS: atom_id res chain seq x y z
N MET A 1 -2.03 -9.38 9.61
CA MET A 1 -0.90 -8.54 9.14
C MET A 1 -0.62 -7.44 10.16
N ASP A 2 0.65 -7.01 10.32
CA ASP A 2 1.03 -6.06 11.39
C ASP A 2 1.06 -4.61 10.91
N SER A 3 1.37 -4.38 9.63
CA SER A 3 1.21 -3.08 8.98
C SER A 3 0.69 -3.24 7.57
N VAL A 4 -0.28 -2.40 7.20
CA VAL A 4 -0.78 -2.29 5.82
C VAL A 4 -0.11 -1.08 5.19
N THR A 5 0.35 -1.25 3.95
CA THR A 5 0.97 -0.15 3.19
C THR A 5 0.16 0.22 1.96
N HIS A 6 -0.52 -0.76 1.36
CA HIS A 6 -1.34 -0.54 0.18
C HIS A 6 -2.58 -1.43 0.21
N HIS A 7 -3.63 -0.89 -0.39
CA HIS A 7 -4.89 -1.56 -0.68
C HIS A 7 -4.93 -1.80 -2.18
N ILE A 8 -5.07 -3.06 -2.59
CA ILE A 8 -5.16 -3.45 -3.99
C ILE A 8 -6.60 -3.91 -4.20
N THR A 9 -7.35 -3.15 -5.00
CA THR A 9 -8.78 -3.40 -5.19
C THR A 9 -9.13 -3.66 -6.65
N ALA A 10 -10.21 -4.41 -6.86
CA ALA A 10 -10.79 -4.68 -8.17
C ALA A 10 -12.31 -4.84 -8.05
N ALA A 11 -13.06 -4.52 -9.10
CA ALA A 11 -14.50 -4.74 -9.10
C ALA A 11 -14.81 -6.24 -9.31
N GLY A 12 -15.67 -6.77 -8.45
CA GLY A 12 -16.25 -8.10 -8.55
C GLY A 12 -17.41 -8.18 -9.56
N PRO A 13 -17.95 -9.39 -9.79
CA PRO A 13 -19.01 -9.63 -10.77
C PRO A 13 -20.28 -8.80 -10.53
N ASP A 14 -20.62 -8.59 -9.26
CA ASP A 14 -21.83 -7.88 -8.84
C ASP A 14 -21.58 -6.38 -8.56
N GLY A 15 -20.42 -5.86 -8.99
CA GLY A 15 -19.99 -4.48 -8.71
C GLY A 15 -19.47 -4.24 -7.28
N THR A 16 -19.36 -5.29 -6.47
CA THR A 16 -18.73 -5.23 -5.15
C THR A 16 -17.24 -4.96 -5.28
N GLU A 17 -16.68 -4.10 -4.44
CA GLU A 17 -15.23 -3.92 -4.38
C GLU A 17 -14.58 -5.11 -3.66
N LEU A 18 -13.64 -5.75 -4.35
CA LEU A 18 -12.83 -6.83 -3.83
C LEU A 18 -11.44 -6.32 -3.50
N GLU A 19 -10.89 -6.73 -2.36
CA GLU A 19 -9.68 -6.14 -1.79
C GLU A 19 -8.67 -7.20 -1.32
N VAL A 20 -7.41 -6.95 -1.67
CA VAL A 20 -6.22 -7.59 -1.08
C VAL A 20 -5.38 -6.50 -0.44
N LEU A 21 -5.01 -6.73 0.82
CA LEU A 21 -4.10 -5.86 1.54
C LEU A 21 -2.65 -6.27 1.25
N TYR A 22 -1.80 -5.28 1.00
CA TYR A 22 -0.36 -5.45 0.90
C TYR A 22 0.36 -4.69 2.02
N GLY A 23 1.28 -5.36 2.69
CA GLY A 23 2.03 -4.74 3.77
C GLY A 23 3.09 -5.64 4.36
N TYR A 24 3.41 -5.41 5.62
CA TYR A 24 4.44 -6.16 6.34
C TYR A 24 3.83 -6.92 7.52
N ALA A 25 4.25 -8.16 7.68
CA ALA A 25 4.02 -8.96 8.88
C ALA A 25 5.34 -9.15 9.65
N ASP A 26 5.27 -9.93 10.72
CA ASP A 26 6.37 -10.28 11.61
C ASP A 26 7.71 -10.39 10.88
N ARG A 27 8.72 -9.73 11.46
CA ARG A 27 10.08 -9.62 10.91
C ARG A 27 10.13 -8.92 9.55
N GLN A 28 9.25 -7.93 9.32
CA GLN A 28 9.24 -7.11 8.10
C GLN A 28 9.07 -7.96 6.82
N ARG A 29 8.31 -9.06 6.91
CA ARG A 29 8.03 -9.91 5.76
C ARG A 29 6.91 -9.27 4.96
N ARG A 30 7.16 -8.99 3.68
CA ARG A 30 6.12 -8.53 2.75
C ARG A 30 5.05 -9.60 2.61
N MET A 31 3.79 -9.23 2.82
CA MET A 31 2.65 -10.11 2.80
C MET A 31 1.51 -9.54 1.96
N LEU A 32 0.78 -10.43 1.31
CA LEU A 32 -0.56 -10.22 0.79
C LEU A 32 -1.55 -10.96 1.67
N GLU A 33 -2.69 -10.32 1.92
CA GLU A 33 -3.80 -10.90 2.70
C GLU A 33 -5.12 -10.51 2.03
N CYS A 34 -5.90 -11.52 1.61
CA CYS A 34 -7.21 -11.27 1.01
C CYS A 34 -8.22 -10.92 2.11
N ARG A 35 -9.11 -9.96 1.84
CA ARG A 35 -10.17 -9.56 2.79
C ARG A 35 -11.43 -10.41 2.69
N HIS A 36 -11.52 -11.26 1.67
CA HIS A 36 -12.73 -12.04 1.34
C HIS A 36 -12.54 -13.54 1.55
N CYS A 37 -11.32 -14.03 1.79
CA CYS A 37 -11.05 -15.41 2.14
C CYS A 37 -9.79 -15.53 3.01
N ALA A 38 -9.46 -16.75 3.46
CA ALA A 38 -8.30 -17.01 4.32
C ALA A 38 -6.95 -17.00 3.57
N TRP A 39 -6.91 -16.57 2.31
CA TRP A 39 -5.68 -16.56 1.51
C TRP A 39 -4.69 -15.51 2.01
N ARG A 40 -3.45 -15.96 2.22
CA ARG A 40 -2.31 -15.15 2.61
C ARG A 40 -1.06 -15.65 1.91
N GLU A 41 -0.28 -14.74 1.34
CA GLU A 41 0.96 -15.09 0.64
C GLU A 41 2.12 -14.18 1.03
N GLN A 42 3.28 -14.78 1.29
CA GLN A 42 4.52 -14.03 1.50
C GLN A 42 5.16 -13.67 0.15
N ILE A 43 5.46 -12.39 -0.05
CA ILE A 43 6.06 -11.88 -1.27
C ILE A 43 7.56 -11.67 -1.08
N THR A 44 8.37 -12.38 -1.84
CA THR A 44 9.83 -12.25 -1.77
C THR A 44 10.38 -11.13 -2.62
N TRP A 45 9.81 -10.85 -3.80
CA TRP A 45 10.25 -9.78 -4.72
C TRP A 45 9.16 -9.42 -5.72
N GLY A 46 8.90 -8.11 -5.90
CA GLY A 46 8.03 -7.58 -6.97
C GLY A 46 6.63 -8.21 -7.03
N GLY A 47 5.84 -7.86 -8.05
CA GLY A 47 4.64 -8.60 -8.44
C GLY A 47 3.49 -8.67 -7.41
N ALA A 48 3.53 -7.92 -6.31
CA ALA A 48 2.48 -7.94 -5.29
C ALA A 48 1.11 -7.58 -5.87
N ARG A 49 1.06 -6.56 -6.73
CA ARG A 49 -0.14 -6.16 -7.47
C ARG A 49 -0.63 -7.28 -8.38
N ASP A 50 0.22 -7.83 -9.23
CA ASP A 50 -0.20 -8.84 -10.21
C ASP A 50 -0.67 -10.12 -9.53
N LYS A 51 0.00 -10.56 -8.46
CA LYS A 51 -0.42 -11.71 -7.64
C LYS A 51 -1.76 -11.46 -6.94
N ALA A 52 -1.95 -10.28 -6.36
CA ALA A 52 -3.22 -9.90 -5.76
C ALA A 52 -4.36 -9.91 -6.80
N LEU A 53 -4.14 -9.32 -7.98
CA LEU A 53 -5.14 -9.29 -9.05
C LEU A 53 -5.42 -10.67 -9.65
N ALA A 54 -4.40 -11.51 -9.79
CA ALA A 54 -4.56 -12.90 -10.20
C ALA A 54 -5.41 -13.67 -9.17
N HIS A 55 -5.15 -13.49 -7.88
CA HIS A 55 -5.97 -14.09 -6.83
C HIS A 55 -7.42 -13.57 -6.88
N LEU A 56 -7.62 -12.25 -6.96
CA LEU A 56 -8.96 -11.65 -7.02
C LEU A 56 -9.76 -12.13 -8.24
N SER A 57 -9.13 -12.24 -9.40
CA SER A 57 -9.80 -12.74 -10.61
C SER A 57 -10.11 -14.24 -10.53
N GLN A 58 -9.16 -15.07 -10.06
CA GLN A 58 -9.32 -16.53 -10.03
C GLN A 58 -10.21 -17.03 -8.88
N ALA A 59 -10.11 -16.44 -7.69
CA ALA A 59 -10.83 -16.90 -6.50
C ALA A 59 -12.16 -16.16 -6.28
N HIS A 60 -12.27 -14.92 -6.76
CA HIS A 60 -13.42 -14.05 -6.48
C HIS A 60 -14.08 -13.49 -7.75
N GLY A 61 -13.61 -13.88 -8.94
CA GLY A 61 -14.21 -13.46 -10.21
C GLY A 61 -14.07 -11.96 -10.49
N ALA A 62 -13.05 -11.30 -9.93
CA ALA A 62 -12.80 -9.90 -10.24
C ALA A 62 -12.54 -9.68 -11.73
N THR A 63 -13.26 -8.73 -12.33
CA THR A 63 -13.21 -8.42 -13.77
C THR A 63 -13.02 -6.93 -14.05
N GLY A 64 -13.14 -6.06 -13.05
CA GLY A 64 -13.06 -4.61 -13.21
C GLY A 64 -11.64 -4.03 -13.32
N ALA A 65 -11.58 -2.70 -13.50
CA ALA A 65 -10.34 -1.96 -13.53
C ALA A 65 -9.64 -2.01 -12.16
N PRO A 66 -8.40 -2.53 -12.08
CA PRO A 66 -7.70 -2.66 -10.82
C PRO A 66 -7.20 -1.31 -10.32
N ALA A 67 -7.38 -1.04 -9.03
CA ALA A 67 -6.84 0.13 -8.35
C ALA A 67 -5.81 -0.30 -7.28
N MET A 68 -4.85 0.59 -7.02
CA MET A 68 -3.90 0.42 -5.94
C MET A 68 -3.74 1.77 -5.23
N ALA A 69 -4.15 1.81 -3.97
CA ALA A 69 -4.05 3.00 -3.14
C ALA A 69 -3.09 2.73 -1.97
N ALA A 70 -2.27 3.72 -1.62
CA ALA A 70 -1.48 3.65 -0.40
C ALA A 70 -2.41 3.77 0.82
N ASP A 71 -2.07 3.07 1.90
CA ASP A 71 -2.78 3.18 3.17
C ASP A 71 -2.71 4.62 3.70
N GLY A 72 -3.83 5.11 4.25
CA GLY A 72 -3.96 6.49 4.69
C GLY A 72 -2.94 6.91 5.75
N ARG A 73 -2.52 5.98 6.63
CA ARG A 73 -1.46 6.23 7.61
C ARG A 73 -0.12 6.41 6.91
N THR A 74 0.17 5.57 5.92
CA THR A 74 1.41 5.65 5.11
C THR A 74 1.49 6.97 4.34
N LEU A 75 0.37 7.42 3.77
CA LEU A 75 0.27 8.74 3.13
C LEU A 75 0.53 9.87 4.13
N GLY A 76 -0.14 9.84 5.28
CA GLY A 76 0.04 10.84 6.33
C GLY A 76 1.49 10.95 6.81
N THR A 77 2.16 9.83 7.07
CA THR A 77 3.57 9.81 7.48
C THR A 77 4.49 10.38 6.41
N THR A 78 4.19 10.12 5.13
CA THR A 78 4.99 10.62 4.01
C THR A 78 4.88 12.13 3.89
N VAL A 79 3.65 12.68 3.98
CA VAL A 79 3.42 14.13 3.93
C VAL A 79 4.15 14.84 5.07
N TRP A 80 4.05 14.32 6.29
CA TRP A 80 4.75 14.90 7.44
C TRP A 80 6.27 14.87 7.30
N ALA A 81 6.83 13.76 6.82
CA ALA A 81 8.26 13.65 6.58
C ALA A 81 8.75 14.68 5.54
N VAL A 82 8.00 14.86 4.44
CA VAL A 82 8.30 15.85 3.41
C VAL A 82 8.26 17.27 3.99
N LEU A 83 7.20 17.61 4.74
CA LEU A 83 7.08 18.92 5.40
C LEU A 83 8.25 19.18 6.36
N ALA A 84 8.65 18.18 7.16
CA ALA A 84 9.78 18.29 8.06
C ALA A 84 11.10 18.52 7.31
N CYS A 85 11.35 17.80 6.21
CA CYS A 85 12.52 18.02 5.36
C CYS A 85 12.57 19.44 4.79
N PHE A 86 11.44 19.96 4.31
CA PHE A 86 11.36 21.34 3.82
C PHE A 86 11.60 22.37 4.93
N ALA A 87 11.05 22.16 6.13
CA ALA A 87 11.28 23.04 7.26
C ALA A 87 12.76 23.08 7.67
N VAL A 88 13.44 21.91 7.70
CA VAL A 88 14.88 21.83 7.98
C VAL A 88 15.69 22.54 6.90
N ALA A 89 15.39 22.30 5.62
CA ALA A 89 16.07 22.96 4.52
C ALA A 89 15.91 24.49 4.58
N ALA A 90 14.69 24.97 4.87
CA ALA A 90 14.42 26.40 5.05
C ALA A 90 15.21 26.99 6.22
N ALA A 91 15.29 26.29 7.35
CA ALA A 91 16.09 26.74 8.51
C ALA A 91 17.58 26.86 8.18
N ILE A 92 18.13 25.89 7.43
CA ILE A 92 19.54 25.92 6.97
C ILE A 92 19.77 27.12 6.05
N LEU A 93 18.86 27.38 5.10
CA LEU A 93 18.97 28.51 4.18
C LEU A 93 18.87 29.85 4.92
N LEU A 94 17.91 29.99 5.84
CA LEU A 94 17.78 31.19 6.67
C LEU A 94 19.05 31.45 7.48
N TRP A 95 19.60 30.41 8.10
CA TRP A 95 20.84 30.52 8.85
C TRP A 95 22.02 30.93 7.98
N ALA A 96 22.14 30.33 6.78
CA ALA A 96 23.20 30.65 5.83
C ALA A 96 23.14 32.09 5.31
N VAL A 97 21.95 32.66 5.11
CA VAL A 97 21.78 34.05 4.66
C VAL A 97 21.91 35.05 5.81
N SER A 98 21.64 34.63 7.05
CA SER A 98 21.81 35.47 8.25
C SER A 98 23.24 35.56 8.78
N ARG A 99 24.19 34.88 8.13
CA ARG A 99 25.63 34.94 8.40
C ARG A 99 26.34 35.77 7.34
#